data_AF-A0A7X9KN39-F1
#
_entry.id   AF-A0A7X9KN39-F1
#
_cell.length_a   1.000
_cell.length_b   1.000
_cell.length_c   1.000
_cell.angle_alpha   90.00
_cell.angle_beta   90.00
_cell.angle_gamma   90.00
#
_symmetry.space_group_name_H-M   'P 1'
#
loop_
_entity.id
_entity.type
_entity.pdbx_description
1 polymer ?
#
loop_
_entity_poly.entity_id
_entity_poly.type
_entity_poly.pdbx_seq_one_letter_code
_entity_poly.pdbx_strand_id
1 'polypeptide(L)'
;DAFAVGRKIRVTKVPFSSTPKALINNDWRGFVKIISDPATGVVLGGSIVGRHAAELISVIALAVTANLKVTDIVESLLVHPALAEALAEAAD
;
A
#
# COMPACT_ATOMS: atom_id res chain seq x y z
N ASP A 1 -4.73 -5.76 15.46
CA ASP A 1 -3.99 -5.39 16.68
C ASP A 1 -3.77 -3.90 16.88
N ALA A 2 -3.29 -3.12 15.91
CA ALA A 2 -3.00 -1.69 16.13
C ALA A 2 -4.16 -0.87 16.74
N PHE A 3 -5.40 -1.08 16.29
CA PHE A 3 -6.61 -0.48 16.89
C PHE A 3 -6.91 -1.00 18.31
N ALA A 4 -6.63 -2.28 18.59
CA ALA A 4 -6.93 -2.91 19.87
C ALA A 4 -6.01 -2.41 21.00
N VAL A 5 -4.82 -1.91 20.66
CA VAL A 5 -3.85 -1.34 21.62
C VAL A 5 -4.05 0.17 21.81
N GLY A 6 -5.09 0.78 21.22
CA GLY A 6 -5.35 2.22 21.35
C GLY A 6 -4.32 3.12 20.66
N ARG A 7 -3.50 2.57 19.75
CA ARG A 7 -2.49 3.34 19.02
C ARG A 7 -3.20 4.19 17.97
N LYS A 8 -2.87 5.50 17.91
CA LYS A 8 -3.29 6.35 16.79
C LYS A 8 -2.66 5.81 15.51
N ILE A 9 -3.46 5.56 14.49
CA ILE A 9 -3.01 5.10 13.18
C ILE A 9 -3.59 5.95 12.08
N ARG A 10 -2.84 6.10 11.00
CA ARG A 10 -3.32 6.61 9.72
C ARG A 10 -3.64 5.41 8.83
N VAL A 11 -4.77 5.48 8.13
CA VAL A 11 -5.20 4.45 7.18
C VAL A 11 -5.49 5.12 5.85
N THR A 12 -4.82 4.66 4.81
CA THR A 12 -5.00 5.09 3.43
C THR A 12 -5.50 3.90 2.61
N LYS A 13 -6.34 4.16 1.62
CA LYS A 13 -6.92 3.12 0.77
C LYS A 13 -7.07 3.63 -0.66
N VAL A 14 -6.46 2.90 -1.59
CA VAL A 14 -6.50 3.20 -3.03
C VAL A 14 -7.21 2.06 -3.75
N PRO A 15 -8.31 2.32 -4.46
CA PRO A 15 -8.98 1.29 -5.24
C PRO A 15 -8.19 1.01 -6.53
N PHE A 16 -8.16 -0.25 -6.99
CA PHE A 16 -7.53 -0.55 -8.28
C PHE A 16 -8.25 0.09 -9.47
N SER A 17 -9.46 0.62 -9.28
CA SER A 17 -10.15 1.43 -10.30
C SER A 17 -9.50 2.79 -10.58
N SER A 18 -8.59 3.29 -9.72
CA SER A 18 -7.76 4.47 -10.05
C SER A 18 -6.42 4.11 -10.70
N THR A 19 -6.06 2.83 -10.76
CA THR A 19 -4.75 2.37 -11.25
C THR A 19 -4.77 2.10 -12.76
N PRO A 20 -3.99 2.83 -13.58
CA PRO A 20 -3.93 2.65 -15.03
C PRO A 20 -3.70 1.21 -15.48
N LYS A 21 -2.77 0.48 -14.85
CA LYS A 21 -2.49 -0.90 -15.22
C LYS A 21 -3.70 -1.84 -15.01
N ALA A 22 -4.48 -1.60 -13.96
CA ALA A 22 -5.67 -2.40 -13.66
C ALA A 22 -6.78 -2.16 -14.69
N LEU A 23 -6.95 -0.91 -15.13
CA LEU A 23 -7.88 -0.54 -16.20
C LEU A 23 -7.49 -1.19 -17.54
N ILE A 24 -6.20 -1.11 -17.92
CA ILE A 24 -5.67 -1.75 -19.13
C ILE A 24 -5.93 -3.26 -19.12
N ASN A 25 -5.77 -3.90 -17.96
CA ASN A 25 -5.97 -5.34 -17.81
C ASN A 25 -7.46 -5.76 -17.69
N ASN A 26 -8.40 -4.80 -17.70
CA ASN A 26 -9.81 -5.01 -17.38
C ASN A 26 -10.05 -5.73 -16.04
N ASP A 27 -9.22 -5.46 -15.03
CA ASP A 27 -9.29 -6.11 -13.72
C ASP A 27 -9.07 -5.14 -12.56
N TRP A 28 -9.97 -4.17 -12.46
CA TRP A 28 -9.92 -3.06 -11.49
C TRP A 28 -10.61 -3.34 -10.15
N ARG A 29 -11.03 -4.59 -9.91
CA ARG A 29 -11.72 -4.95 -8.66
C ARG A 29 -10.70 -5.12 -7.54
N GLY A 30 -10.92 -4.39 -6.44
CA GLY A 30 -10.10 -4.50 -5.25
C GLY A 30 -9.42 -3.19 -4.86
N PHE A 31 -8.43 -3.27 -3.99
CA PHE A 31 -7.75 -2.10 -3.42
C PHE A 31 -6.43 -2.48 -2.74
N VAL A 32 -5.59 -1.47 -2.56
CA VAL A 32 -4.46 -1.44 -1.62
C VAL A 32 -4.85 -0.60 -0.42
N LYS A 33 -4.53 -1.07 0.79
CA LYS A 33 -4.70 -0.32 2.04
C LYS A 33 -3.39 -0.34 2.81
N ILE A 34 -2.88 0.82 3.20
CA ILE A 34 -1.68 0.95 4.05
C ILE A 34 -2.11 1.53 5.41
N ILE A 35 -1.47 1.03 6.45
CA ILE A 35 -1.64 1.49 7.83
C ILE A 35 -0.28 2.00 8.29
N SER A 36 -0.21 3.24 8.75
CA SER A 36 1.03 3.85 9.23
C SER A 36 0.87 4.59 10.55
N ASP A 37 1.98 4.84 11.22
CA ASP A 37 2.02 5.70 12.40
C ASP A 37 1.93 7.18 11.96
N PRO A 38 0.95 7.95 12.43
CA PRO A 38 0.76 9.33 11.99
C PRO A 38 1.86 10.28 12.46
N ALA A 39 2.61 9.94 13.51
CA ALA A 39 3.68 10.79 14.03
C ALA A 39 5.01 10.56 13.29
N THR A 40 5.31 9.32 12.91
CA THR A 40 6.61 8.95 12.33
C THR A 40 6.54 8.61 10.85
N GLY A 41 5.35 8.31 10.33
CA GLY A 41 5.14 7.81 8.97
C GLY A 41 5.53 6.33 8.78
N VAL A 42 5.96 5.63 9.84
CA VAL A 42 6.38 4.22 9.76
C VAL A 42 5.21 3.33 9.35
N VAL A 43 5.45 2.42 8.40
CA VAL A 43 4.45 1.44 7.94
C VAL A 43 4.24 0.40 9.04
N LEU A 44 3.00 0.29 9.51
CA LEU A 44 2.57 -0.69 10.52
C LEU A 44 1.96 -1.95 9.90
N GLY A 45 1.54 -1.87 8.64
CA GLY A 45 0.98 -2.98 7.91
C GLY A 45 0.06 -2.53 6.77
N GLY A 46 -0.69 -3.47 6.23
CA GLY A 46 -1.61 -3.19 5.14
C GLY A 46 -2.46 -4.38 4.75
N SER A 47 -3.30 -4.19 3.75
CA SER A 47 -4.11 -5.26 3.18
C SER A 47 -4.29 -4.98 1.69
N ILE A 48 -4.22 -6.03 0.88
CA ILE A 48 -4.43 -5.93 -0.56
C ILE A 48 -5.52 -6.92 -0.95
N VAL A 49 -6.47 -6.46 -1.76
CA VAL A 49 -7.53 -7.28 -2.34
C VAL A 49 -7.47 -7.07 -3.84
N GLY A 50 -7.42 -8.14 -4.63
CA GLY A 50 -7.43 -8.09 -6.08
C GLY A 50 -6.49 -9.12 -6.70
N ARG A 51 -6.40 -9.12 -8.04
CA ARG A 51 -5.46 -9.99 -8.75
C ARG A 51 -4.02 -9.55 -8.43
N HIS A 52 -3.15 -10.52 -8.19
CA HIS A 52 -1.75 -10.32 -7.78
C HIS A 52 -1.51 -9.79 -6.36
N ALA A 53 -2.50 -9.91 -5.46
CA ALA A 53 -2.35 -9.48 -4.08
C ALA A 53 -1.19 -10.20 -3.34
N ALA A 54 -0.94 -11.47 -3.65
CA ALA A 54 0.11 -12.27 -3.01
C ALA A 54 1.53 -11.78 -3.38
N GLU A 55 1.69 -11.24 -4.58
CA GLU A 55 2.94 -10.68 -5.06
C GLU A 55 3.13 -9.27 -4.50
N LEU A 56 2.10 -8.42 -4.53
CA LEU A 56 2.18 -7.04 -4.06
C LEU A 56 2.35 -6.92 -2.54
N ILE A 57 1.79 -7.84 -1.75
CA ILE A 57 1.88 -7.78 -0.28
C ILE A 57 3.33 -7.92 0.20
N SER A 58 4.23 -8.50 -0.61
CA SER A 58 5.65 -8.62 -0.30
C SER A 58 6.32 -7.25 -0.06
N VAL A 59 5.90 -6.20 -0.76
CA VAL A 59 6.42 -4.83 -0.57
C VAL A 59 6.01 -4.28 0.79
N ILE A 60 4.75 -4.45 1.18
CA ILE A 60 4.25 -4.02 2.49
C ILE A 60 4.92 -4.85 3.61
N ALA A 61 5.08 -6.16 3.41
CA ALA A 61 5.78 -7.01 4.36
C ALA A 61 7.22 -6.55 4.57
N LEU A 62 7.95 -6.27 3.49
CA LEU A 62 9.30 -5.71 3.56
C LEU A 62 9.33 -4.38 4.33
N ALA A 63 8.44 -3.45 3.98
CA ALA A 63 8.35 -2.15 4.64
C ALA A 63 8.12 -2.27 6.15
N VAL A 64 7.23 -3.17 6.59
CA VAL A 64 7.00 -3.43 8.02
C VAL A 64 8.25 -4.03 8.67
N THR A 65 8.83 -5.07 8.07
CA THR A 65 9.99 -5.77 8.66
C THR A 65 11.23 -4.88 8.78
N ALA A 66 11.41 -3.94 7.85
CA ALA A 66 12.53 -3.00 7.84
C ALA A 66 12.21 -1.65 8.53
N ASN A 67 11.02 -1.49 9.12
CA ASN A 67 10.55 -0.23 9.73
C ASN A 67 10.63 0.97 8.77
N LEU A 68 10.34 0.76 7.49
CA LEU A 68 10.32 1.82 6.49
C LEU A 68 9.15 2.78 6.73
N LYS A 69 9.35 4.02 6.30
CA LYS A 69 8.32 5.05 6.26
C LYS A 69 7.55 4.96 4.96
N VAL A 70 6.33 5.51 4.96
CA VAL A 70 5.56 5.64 3.73
C VAL A 70 6.28 6.45 2.66
N THR A 71 7.11 7.43 3.05
CA THR A 71 7.94 8.23 2.13
C THR A 71 8.93 7.37 1.37
N ASP A 72 9.48 6.32 1.99
CA ASP A 72 10.41 5.41 1.34
C ASP A 72 9.72 4.61 0.22
N ILE A 73 8.42 4.34 0.37
CA ILE A 73 7.59 3.68 -0.68
C ILE A 73 7.28 4.67 -1.80
N VAL A 74 6.91 5.92 -1.47
CA VAL A 74 6.62 6.97 -2.47
C VAL A 74 7.85 7.30 -3.31
N GLU A 75 9.03 7.36 -2.69
CA GLU A 75 10.31 7.66 -3.36
C GLU A 75 10.93 6.45 -4.05
N SER A 76 10.42 5.24 -3.79
CA SER A 76 10.81 4.05 -4.55
C SER A 76 10.30 4.21 -5.99
N LEU A 77 11.23 4.29 -6.96
CA LEU A 77 10.95 4.49 -8.38
C LEU A 77 10.16 3.32 -9.00
N LEU A 78 8.89 3.20 -8.65
CA LEU A 78 7.99 2.18 -9.15
C LEU A 78 7.70 2.40 -10.64
N VAL A 79 7.65 1.29 -11.37
CA VAL A 79 7.45 1.29 -12.82
C VAL A 79 6.03 1.76 -13.14
N HIS A 80 5.90 2.64 -14.14
CA HIS A 80 4.61 3.05 -14.71
C HIS A 80 4.46 2.55 -16.15
N PRO A 81 3.28 1.99 -16.55
CA PRO A 81 2.16 1.61 -15.70
C PRO A 81 2.37 0.22 -15.08
N ALA A 82 2.18 0.09 -13.76
CA ALA A 82 2.21 -1.21 -13.07
C ALA A 82 1.21 -1.24 -11.91
N LEU A 83 0.67 -2.42 -11.57
CA LEU A 83 -0.21 -2.55 -10.40
C LEU A 83 0.46 -2.12 -9.08
N ALA A 84 1.79 -2.24 -9.01
CA ALA A 84 2.57 -1.81 -7.86
C ALA A 84 2.47 -0.30 -7.61
N GLU A 85 2.16 0.54 -8.62
CA GLU A 85 2.04 1.99 -8.45
C GLU A 85 0.95 2.39 -7.44
N ALA A 86 -0.08 1.53 -7.28
CA ALA A 86 -1.11 1.70 -6.25
C ALA A 86 -0.55 1.64 -4.81
N LEU A 87 0.64 1.06 -4.60
CA LEU A 87 1.33 1.09 -3.31
C LEU A 87 1.90 2.47 -3.01
N ALA A 88 2.46 3.16 -4.01
CA ALA A 88 2.95 4.54 -3.84
C ALA A 88 1.78 5.50 -3.64
N GLU A 89 0.71 5.37 -4.42
CA GLU A 89 -0.51 6.19 -4.24
C GLU A 89 -1.16 5.94 -2.86
N ALA A 90 -1.09 4.71 -2.34
CA ALA A 90 -1.58 4.42 -1.00
C ALA A 90 -0.61 4.86 0.10
N ALA A 91 0.65 5.12 -0.21
CA ALA A 91 1.64 5.56 0.76
C ALA A 91 1.64 7.09 0.93
N ASP A 92 1.27 7.82 -0.11
CA ASP A 92 1.02 9.27 -0.10
C ASP A 92 -0.11 9.64 0.90
#